data_AF-A0A520P521-F1
#
_entry.id   AF-A0A520P521-F1
#
_cell.length_a   1.000
_cell.length_b   1.000
_cell.length_c   1.000
_cell.angle_alpha   90.00
_cell.angle_beta   90.00
_cell.angle_gamma   90.00
#
_symmetry.space_group_name_H-M   'P 1'
#
loop_
_entity.id
_entity.type
_entity.pdbx_description
1 polymer ?
#
loop_
_entity_poly.entity_id
_entity_poly.type
_entity_poly.pdbx_seq_one_letter_code
_entity_poly.pdbx_strand_id
1 'polypeptide(L)' 'MQNQDSLMAPDHDANGAAYVLDRRAVSAILYAVEVQDREQLITLIEPLHAADVADLLEQITAYDRRRLIA' A
#
# COMPACT_ATOMS: atom_id res chain seq x y z
N MET A 1 30.40 34.63 -14.57
CA MET A 1 29.25 33.99 -15.24
C MET A 1 28.60 33.06 -14.24
N GLN A 2 27.48 33.50 -13.69
CA GLN A 2 26.58 32.69 -12.89
C GLN A 2 25.89 31.69 -13.84
N ASN A 3 25.91 30.40 -13.52
CA ASN A 3 24.88 29.44 -13.93
C ASN A 3 25.12 28.11 -13.20
N GLN A 4 24.58 28.01 -11.99
CA GLN A 4 24.27 26.74 -11.33
C GLN A 4 22.85 26.87 -10.80
N ASP A 5 21.91 27.00 -11.72
CA ASP A 5 20.48 26.88 -11.45
C ASP A 5 19.91 25.92 -12.51
N SER A 6 19.76 24.66 -12.12
CA SER A 6 18.81 23.71 -12.72
C SER A 6 18.78 22.44 -11.87
N LEU A 7 17.89 22.50 -10.87
CA LEU A 7 17.06 21.41 -10.38
C LEU A 7 17.73 20.04 -10.16
N MET A 8 18.37 19.87 -9.01
CA MET A 8 18.04 18.69 -8.20
C MET A 8 16.82 19.07 -7.37
N ALA A 9 15.64 18.90 -7.97
CA ALA A 9 14.46 18.74 -7.13
C ALA A 9 14.72 17.51 -6.24
N PRO A 10 14.48 17.58 -4.92
CA PRO A 10 14.41 16.37 -4.11
C PRO A 10 13.12 15.63 -4.47
N ASP A 11 13.00 15.15 -5.72
CA ASP A 11 12.01 14.16 -6.12
C ASP A 11 12.62 12.79 -5.83
N HIS A 12 12.84 12.48 -4.55
CA HIS A 12 12.94 11.11 -4.08
C HIS A 12 12.59 11.11 -2.59
N ASP A 13 11.44 10.51 -2.31
CA ASP A 13 11.10 9.88 -1.03
C ASP A 13 10.70 10.80 0.14
N ALA A 14 9.75 11.72 -0.07
CA ALA A 14 8.93 12.24 1.03
C ALA A 14 7.92 11.21 1.59
N ASN A 15 8.05 9.92 1.25
CA ASN A 15 7.31 8.82 1.89
C ASN A 15 8.23 7.69 2.38
N GLY A 16 9.49 8.02 2.71
CA GLY A 16 10.42 7.12 3.40
C GLY A 16 10.02 6.78 4.85
N ALA A 17 8.76 6.97 5.23
CA ALA A 17 8.21 6.31 6.41
C ALA A 17 7.84 4.89 5.96
N ALA A 18 8.76 3.96 6.18
CA ALA A 18 8.46 2.54 6.26
C ALA A 18 7.31 2.34 7.25
N TYR A 19 6.07 2.47 6.77
CA TYR A 19 4.88 2.34 7.56
C TYR A 19 4.60 0.85 7.63
N VAL A 20 4.92 0.25 8.78
CA VAL A 20 4.26 -0.99 9.19
C VAL A 20 2.78 -0.84 8.85
N LEU A 21 2.23 -1.79 8.11
CA LEU A 21 0.86 -1.74 7.63
C LEU A 21 -0.08 -1.53 8.83
N ASP A 22 -0.70 -0.36 8.93
CA ASP A 22 -1.53 -0.04 10.09
C ASP A 22 -2.73 -0.99 10.16
N ARG A 23 -3.12 -1.38 11.38
CA ARG A 23 -4.22 -2.31 11.60
C ARG A 23 -5.55 -1.82 10.99
N ARG A 24 -5.72 -0.50 10.85
CA ARG A 24 -6.86 0.11 10.16
C ARG A 24 -6.78 -0.12 8.65
N ALA A 25 -5.60 -0.03 8.05
CA ALA A 25 -5.41 -0.32 6.63
C ALA A 25 -5.72 -1.78 6.30
N VAL A 26 -5.25 -2.72 7.13
CA VAL A 26 -5.61 -4.15 7.02
C VAL A 26 -7.12 -4.34 7.09
N SER A 27 -7.77 -3.70 8.08
CA SER A 27 -9.22 -3.81 8.26
C SER A 27 -10.00 -3.27 7.07
N ALA A 28 -9.57 -2.14 6.49
CA ALA A 28 -10.20 -1.54 5.32
C ALA A 28 -10.06 -2.43 4.07
N ILE A 29 -8.89 -3.06 3.88
CA ILE A 29 -8.66 -4.00 2.77
C ILE A 29 -9.56 -5.23 2.92
N LEU A 30 -9.64 -5.82 4.11
CA LEU A 30 -10.51 -6.97 4.37
C LEU A 30 -11.99 -6.64 4.16
N TYR A 31 -12.42 -5.44 4.58
CA TYR A 31 -13.78 -4.96 4.33
C TYR A 31 -14.08 -4.80 2.85
N ALA A 32 -13.19 -4.19 2.07
CA ALA A 32 -13.36 -4.07 0.61
C ALA A 32 -13.50 -5.44 -0.07
N VAL A 33 -12.72 -6.43 0.38
CA VAL A 33 -12.88 -7.83 -0.06
C VAL A 33 -14.21 -8.42 0.42
N GLU A 34 -14.65 -8.15 1.66
CA GLU A 34 -15.96 -8.55 2.20
C GLU A 34 -17.13 -8.11 1.32
N VAL A 35 -17.18 -6.83 0.96
CA VAL A 35 -18.27 -6.25 0.16
C VAL A 35 -18.07 -6.37 -1.36
N GLN A 36 -16.99 -7.01 -1.81
CA GLN A 36 -16.62 -7.17 -3.23
C GLN A 36 -16.43 -5.82 -3.96
N ASP A 37 -15.97 -4.79 -3.25
CA ASP A 37 -15.69 -3.47 -3.80
C ASP A 37 -14.28 -3.43 -4.38
N ARG A 38 -14.18 -3.72 -5.68
CA ARG A 38 -12.91 -3.76 -6.41
C ARG A 38 -12.25 -2.40 -6.54
N GLU A 39 -13.02 -1.32 -6.70
CA GLU A 39 -12.44 0.02 -6.85
C GLU A 39 -11.78 0.44 -5.54
N GLN A 40 -12.48 0.27 -4.42
CA GLN A 40 -11.93 0.57 -3.11
C GLN A 40 -10.69 -0.28 -2.79
N LEU A 41 -10.71 -1.56 -3.17
CA LEU A 41 -9.57 -2.46 -3.00
C LEU A 41 -8.35 -1.98 -3.77
N ILE A 42 -8.50 -1.57 -5.03
CA ILE A 42 -7.39 -1.05 -5.85
C ILE A 42 -6.83 0.23 -5.24
N THR A 43 -7.68 1.18 -4.84
CA THR A 43 -7.24 2.42 -4.19
C THR A 43 -6.44 2.18 -2.91
N LEU A 44 -6.78 1.15 -2.15
CA LEU A 44 -6.07 0.83 -0.90
C LEU A 44 -4.74 0.11 -1.14
N ILE A 45 -4.62 -0.69 -2.20
CA ILE A 45 -3.43 -1.52 -2.46
C ILE A 45 -2.42 -0.82 -3.39
N GLU A 46 -2.86 0.02 -4.33
CA GLU A 46 -1.98 0.77 -5.25
C GLU A 46 -0.82 1.50 -4.54
N PRO A 47 -1.01 2.21 -3.41
CA PRO A 47 0.09 2.89 -2.73
C PRO A 47 1.00 1.97 -1.91
N LEU A 48 0.67 0.68 -1.76
CA LEU A 48 1.45 -0.27 -0.96
C LEU A 48 2.63 -0.83 -1.75
N HIS A 49 3.77 -1.01 -1.08
CA HIS A 49 4.90 -1.71 -1.69
C HIS A 49 4.65 -3.22 -1.72
N ALA A 50 5.37 -3.93 -2.59
CA ALA A 50 5.30 -5.40 -2.66
C ALA A 50 5.60 -6.09 -1.32
N ALA A 51 6.44 -5.48 -0.47
CA ALA A 51 6.74 -5.98 0.86
C ALA A 51 5.54 -5.86 1.82
N ASP A 52 4.80 -4.75 1.76
CA ASP A 52 3.63 -4.52 2.62
C ASP A 52 2.47 -5.45 2.24
N VAL A 53 2.32 -5.76 0.94
CA VAL A 53 1.37 -6.76 0.47
C VAL A 53 1.76 -8.16 0.93
N ALA A 54 3.06 -8.51 0.93
CA ALA A 54 3.53 -9.78 1.46
C ALA A 54 3.27 -9.88 2.98
N ASP A 55 3.56 -8.82 3.74
CA ASP A 55 3.31 -8.74 5.17
C ASP A 55 1.80 -8.83 5.49
N LEU A 56 0.94 -8.15 4.72
CA LEU A 56 -0.52 -8.30 4.80
C LEU A 56 -0.95 -9.77 4.67
N LEU A 57 -0.43 -10.47 3.65
CA LEU A 57 -0.76 -11.87 3.39
C LEU A 57 -0.29 -12.81 4.51
N GLU A 58 0.74 -12.43 5.25
CA GLU A 58 1.27 -13.15 6.41
C GLU A 58 0.48 -12.84 7.71
N GLN A 59 -0.05 -11.62 7.84
CA GLN A 59 -0.82 -11.18 9.01
C GLN A 59 -2.26 -11.73 9.05
N ILE A 60 -2.89 -11.99 7.90
CA ILE A 60 -4.30 -12.42 7.82
C ILE A 60 -4.47 -13.93 7.86
N THR A 61 -5.69 -14.41 8.15
CA THR A 61 -5.95 -15.85 8.20
C THR A 61 -5.89 -16.48 6.81
N ALA A 62 -5.68 -17.80 6.76
CA ALA A 62 -5.74 -18.56 5.49
C ALA A 62 -7.13 -18.52 4.81
N TYR A 63 -8.19 -18.14 5.54
CA TYR A 63 -9.52 -17.90 4.98
C TYR A 63 -9.54 -16.56 4.24
N ASP A 64 -9.14 -15.47 4.91
CA ASP A 64 -9.12 -14.13 4.34
C ASP A 64 -8.19 -14.04 3.12
N ARG A 65 -7.02 -14.68 3.19
CA ARG A 65 -6.09 -14.75 2.06
C ARG A 65 -6.72 -15.34 0.81
N ARG A 66 -7.55 -16.38 0.94
CA ARG A 66 -8.24 -16.98 -0.20
C ARG A 66 -9.26 -16.04 -0.80
N ARG A 67 -9.97 -15.26 0.03
CA ARG A 67 -10.94 -14.25 -0.44
C ARG A 67 -10.28 -13.12 -1.22
N LEU A 68 -9.04 -12.77 -0.88
CA LEU A 68 -8.29 -11.71 -1.55
C LEU A 68 -7.73 -12.13 -2.93
N ILE A 69 -7.53 -13.44 -3.17
CA ILE A 69 -6.93 -13.98 -4.40
C ILE A 69 -7.97 -14.59 -5.36
N ALA A 70 -9.13 -15.01 -4.85
CA ALA A 70 -10.20 -15.63 -5.64
C ALA A 70 -10.88 -14.66 -6.62
#